data_AF-A0A3D2BP48-F1
#
_entry.id   AF-A0A3D2BP48-F1
#
_cell.length_a   1.000
_cell.length_b   1.000
_cell.length_c   1.000
_cell.angle_alpha   90.00
_cell.angle_beta   90.00
_cell.angle_gamma   90.00
#
_symmetry.space_group_name_H-M   'P 1'
#
loop_
_entity.id
_entity.type
_entity.pdbx_description
1 polymer ?
#
loop_
_entity_poly.entity_id
_entity_poly.type
_entity_poly.pdbx_seq_one_letter_code
_entity_poly.pdbx_strand_id
1 'polypeptide(L)' 'EPDPDTRLDLSALLEGKASIPSEWPAPFTIDGSGNLGLVDLGEEHFVRADPSVNVRELVA' A
#
# COMPACT_ATOMS: atom_id res chain seq x y z
N GLU A 1 -21.57 -20.92 7.82
CA GLU A 1 -20.28 -21.51 7.42
C GLU A 1 -19.87 -20.86 6.10
N PRO A 2 -18.62 -20.41 5.90
CA PRO A 2 -18.18 -19.92 4.60
C PRO A 2 -18.12 -21.09 3.59
N ASP A 3 -18.65 -20.86 2.40
CA ASP A 3 -18.74 -21.87 1.32
C ASP A 3 -17.86 -21.44 0.12
N PRO A 4 -16.83 -22.22 -0.25
CA PRO A 4 -15.95 -21.91 -1.37
C PRO A 4 -16.62 -22.03 -2.75
N ASP A 5 -17.72 -22.77 -2.88
CA ASP A 5 -18.47 -22.93 -4.14
C ASP A 5 -19.45 -21.76 -4.37
N THR A 6 -19.71 -20.97 -3.33
CA THR A 6 -20.54 -19.76 -3.40
C THR A 6 -19.68 -18.55 -3.74
N ARG A 7 -19.86 -17.97 -4.94
CA ARG A 7 -19.18 -16.73 -5.35
C ARG A 7 -19.59 -15.57 -4.44
N LEU A 8 -18.59 -14.95 -3.81
CA LEU A 8 -18.77 -13.76 -2.99
C LEU A 8 -19.18 -12.57 -3.87
N ASP A 9 -20.34 -11.98 -3.58
CA ASP A 9 -20.77 -10.71 -4.18
C ASP A 9 -20.15 -9.54 -3.40
N LEU A 10 -19.12 -8.94 -3.98
CA LEU A 10 -18.41 -7.80 -3.43
C LEU A 10 -18.91 -6.46 -4.01
N SER A 11 -19.98 -6.45 -4.79
CA SER A 11 -20.44 -5.24 -5.51
C SER A 11 -20.72 -4.07 -4.57
N ALA A 12 -21.35 -4.35 -3.41
CA ALA A 12 -21.62 -3.35 -2.37
C ALA A 12 -20.36 -2.93 -1.57
N LEU A 13 -19.25 -3.66 -1.68
CA LEU A 13 -18.00 -3.38 -1.00
C LEU A 13 -16.98 -2.67 -1.89
N LEU A 14 -17.08 -2.72 -3.22
CA LEU A 14 -16.01 -2.21 -4.09
C LEU A 14 -16.21 -0.76 -4.53
N GLU A 15 -17.46 -0.28 -4.58
CA GLU A 15 -17.75 1.08 -5.00
C GLU A 15 -17.20 2.10 -3.98
N GLY A 16 -16.30 2.98 -4.44
CA GLY A 16 -15.65 4.01 -3.61
C GLY A 16 -14.56 3.50 -2.64
N LYS A 17 -14.20 2.22 -2.66
CA LYS A 17 -13.10 1.67 -1.82
C LYS A 17 -11.75 1.53 -2.52
N ALA A 18 -11.66 1.92 -3.79
CA ALA A 18 -10.39 2.00 -4.47
C ALA A 18 -9.55 3.11 -3.84
N SER A 19 -8.34 2.78 -3.42
CA SER A 19 -7.36 3.78 -2.98
C SER A 19 -7.01 4.71 -4.14
N ILE A 20 -6.79 5.99 -3.84
CA ILE A 20 -6.22 6.96 -4.78
C ILE A 20 -4.73 7.11 -4.42
N PRO A 21 -3.79 6.48 -5.14
CA PRO A 21 -2.41 6.40 -4.67
C PRO A 21 -1.65 7.72 -4.68
N SER A 22 -2.09 8.70 -5.48
CA SER A 22 -1.57 10.07 -5.45
C SER A 22 -1.96 10.84 -4.18
N GLU A 23 -2.99 10.39 -3.46
CA GLU A 23 -3.46 10.99 -2.21
C GLU A 23 -2.84 10.32 -0.97
N TRP A 24 -2.01 9.29 -1.15
CA TRP A 24 -1.29 8.69 -0.04
C TRP A 24 -0.27 9.68 0.54
N PRO A 25 -0.11 9.74 1.87
CA PRO A 25 0.88 10.61 2.48
C PRO A 25 2.30 10.17 2.09
N ALA A 26 3.22 11.14 2.03
CA ALA A 26 4.64 10.84 1.94
C ALA A 26 5.06 9.95 3.11
N PRO A 27 5.98 8.99 2.92
CA PRO A 27 6.80 8.76 1.73
C PRO A 27 6.21 7.74 0.73
N PHE A 28 4.90 7.46 0.79
CA PHE A 28 4.26 6.41 -0.03
C PHE A 28 3.54 6.94 -1.28
N THR A 29 3.45 8.27 -1.42
CA THR A 29 2.73 8.96 -2.50
C THR A 29 3.15 8.47 -3.88
N ILE A 30 2.17 8.18 -4.74
CA ILE A 30 2.38 7.83 -6.15
C ILE A 30 1.71 8.87 -7.03
N ASP A 31 2.41 9.96 -7.31
CA ASP A 31 1.92 11.10 -8.11
C ASP A 31 2.66 11.25 -9.46
N GLY A 32 3.65 10.39 -9.72
CA GLY A 32 4.50 10.46 -10.92
C GLY A 32 5.71 11.38 -10.80
N SER A 33 5.90 12.05 -9.65
CA SER A 33 7.03 12.95 -9.39
C SER A 33 8.14 12.29 -8.57
N GLY A 34 7.80 11.36 -7.67
CA GLY A 34 8.73 10.68 -6.78
C GLY A 34 9.43 9.45 -7.40
N ASN A 35 10.67 9.19 -6.97
CA ASN A 35 11.35 7.92 -7.26
C ASN A 35 11.04 6.93 -6.13
N LEU A 36 10.22 5.91 -6.40
CA LEU A 36 9.87 4.90 -5.42
C LEU A 36 10.75 3.65 -5.59
N GLY A 37 11.31 3.17 -4.49
CA GLY A 37 12.14 1.96 -4.43
C GLY A 37 11.67 1.00 -3.35
N LEU A 38 12.28 -0.19 -3.30
CA LEU A 38 12.12 -1.11 -2.17
C LEU A 38 13.05 -0.69 -1.04
N VAL A 39 12.47 -0.38 0.11
CA VAL A 39 13.16 0.00 1.35
C VAL A 39 13.07 -1.17 2.32
N ASP A 40 14.21 -1.66 2.78
CA ASP A 40 14.30 -2.71 3.79
C ASP A 40 14.01 -2.14 5.19
N LEU A 41 12.99 -2.67 5.85
CA LEU A 41 12.63 -2.33 7.23
C LEU A 41 13.38 -3.18 8.27
N GLY A 42 14.16 -4.17 7.83
CA GLY A 42 14.77 -5.21 8.65
C GLY A 42 14.05 -6.55 8.49
N GLU A 43 14.71 -7.63 8.90
CA GLU A 43 14.16 -9.00 8.84
C GLU A 43 13.66 -9.40 7.44
N GLU A 44 14.31 -8.90 6.39
CA GLU A 44 13.94 -9.12 4.98
C GLU A 44 12.52 -8.60 4.63
N HIS A 45 12.01 -7.62 5.39
CA HIS A 45 10.73 -6.97 5.14
C HIS A 45 10.90 -5.70 4.32
N PHE A 46 10.47 -5.74 3.06
CA PHE A 46 10.60 -4.62 2.13
C PHE A 46 9.27 -3.90 1.90
N VAL A 47 9.29 -2.57 1.94
CA VAL A 47 8.15 -1.71 1.57
C VAL A 47 8.52 -0.79 0.40
N ARG A 48 7.52 -0.40 -0.39
CA ARG A 48 7.71 0.58 -1.45
C ARG A 48 7.50 1.99 -0.91
N ALA A 49 8.54 2.80 -0.90
CA ALA A 49 8.51 4.18 -0.43
C ALA A 49 9.57 5.01 -1.17
N ASP A 50 9.59 6.32 -0.94
CA ASP A 50 10.73 7.17 -1.29
C ASP A 50 11.97 6.65 -0.54
N PRO A 51 13.05 6.23 -1.24
CA PRO A 51 14.23 5.65 -0.62
C PRO A 51 15.06 6.63 0.21
N SER A 52 14.75 7.93 0.15
CA SER A 52 15.39 8.95 0.99
C SER A 52 14.83 9.04 2.40
N VAL A 53 13.68 8.38 2.68
CA VAL A 53 13.08 8.40 4.02
C VAL A 53 13.94 7.68 5.05
N ASN A 54 13.92 8.18 6.27
CA ASN A 54 14.50 7.47 7.40
C ASN A 54 13.66 6.25 7.73
N VAL A 55 14.23 5.04 7.61
CA VAL A 55 13.54 3.77 7.89
C VAL A 55 12.89 3.75 9.27
N ARG A 56 13.44 4.44 10.27
CA ARG A 56 12.81 4.53 11.61
C ARG A 56 11.46 5.23 11.62
N GLU A 57 11.16 6.05 10.63
CA GLU A 57 9.86 6.72 10.48
C GLU A 57 8.81 5.79 9.84
N LEU A 58 9.24 4.65 9.26
CA LEU A 58 8.36 3.66 8.63
C LEU A 58 7.94 2.52 9.57
N VAL A 59 8.70 2.28 10.64
CA VAL A 59 8.42 1.27 11.67
C VAL A 59 7.76 1.97 12.85
N ALA A 60 6.43 2.00 12.85
CA ALA A 60 5.58 2.52 13.93
C ALA A 60 5.06 1.39 14.82
#